data_AF-A0A4P6MR05-F1
#
_entry.id   AF-A0A4P6MR05-F1
#
_cell.length_a   1.000
_cell.length_b   1.000
_cell.length_c   1.000
_cell.angle_alpha   90.00
_cell.angle_beta   90.00
_cell.angle_gamma   90.00
#
_symmetry.space_group_name_H-M   'P 1'
#
loop_
_entity.id
_entity.type
_entity.pdbx_description
1 polymer ?
#
loop_
_entity_poly.entity_id
_entity_poly.type
_entity_poly.pdbx_seq_one_letter_code
_entity_poly.pdbx_strand_id
1 'polypeptide(L)'
;MPDETTLLADECAVEASTWLATVADIASGAAPESAIPLLLLTTSQIQLVGARLGAIADVVLDERFEHDTGPDTELDPLRAGLAHLLEGVDDYADVVDPVTSVETTTGALSNDLAAIAAALTHGLAHHEAGRAAEALWWWQYSYLADWGDRAAMAVRVLQTLLAHLRLDADDELVGEAEFDALNS
;
A
#
# COMPACT_ATOMS: atom_id res chain seq x y z
N MET A 1 -7.52 -29.09 -13.98
CA MET A 1 -6.49 -28.04 -13.89
C MET A 1 -7.24 -26.74 -13.79
N PRO A 2 -7.02 -25.90 -12.77
CA PRO A 2 -7.55 -24.54 -12.78
C PRO A 2 -7.04 -23.82 -14.03
N ASP A 3 -7.84 -22.92 -14.60
CA ASP A 3 -7.34 -22.05 -15.68
C ASP A 3 -6.35 -21.01 -15.12
N GLU A 4 -5.50 -20.45 -15.99
CA GLU A 4 -4.45 -19.50 -15.58
C GLU A 4 -5.01 -18.26 -14.86
N THR A 5 -6.21 -17.82 -15.26
CA THR A 5 -6.94 -16.71 -14.63
C THR A 5 -7.28 -17.02 -13.18
N THR A 6 -7.81 -18.22 -12.91
CA THR A 6 -8.12 -18.66 -11.55
C THR A 6 -6.87 -18.75 -10.68
N LEU A 7 -5.77 -19.29 -11.22
CA LEU A 7 -4.50 -19.36 -10.48
C LEU A 7 -3.99 -17.98 -10.09
N LEU A 8 -3.99 -17.03 -11.02
CA LEU A 8 -3.56 -15.66 -10.72
C LEU A 8 -4.48 -14.99 -9.71
N ALA A 9 -5.80 -15.17 -9.84
CA ALA A 9 -6.77 -14.62 -8.90
C ALA A 9 -6.57 -15.18 -7.48
N ASP A 10 -6.31 -16.48 -7.34
CA ASP A 10 -6.01 -17.13 -6.07
C ASP A 10 -4.73 -16.59 -5.44
N GLU A 11 -3.67 -16.39 -6.23
CA GLU A 11 -2.42 -15.78 -5.75
C GLU A 11 -2.65 -14.34 -5.28
N CYS A 12 -3.36 -13.52 -6.06
CA CYS A 12 -3.72 -12.16 -5.68
C CYS A 12 -4.55 -12.13 -4.39
N ALA A 13 -5.51 -13.06 -4.24
CA ALA A 13 -6.35 -13.14 -3.04
C ALA A 13 -5.55 -13.46 -1.78
N VAL A 14 -4.58 -14.38 -1.87
CA VAL A 14 -3.72 -14.73 -0.73
C VAL A 14 -2.86 -13.54 -0.30
N GLU A 15 -2.25 -12.85 -1.26
CA GLU A 15 -1.40 -11.68 -0.98
C GLU A 15 -2.23 -10.51 -0.44
N ALA A 16 -3.38 -10.22 -1.04
CA ALA A 16 -4.31 -9.19 -0.57
C ALA A 16 -4.79 -9.45 0.86
N SER A 17 -5.20 -10.68 1.16
CA SER A 17 -5.65 -11.07 2.51
C SER A 17 -4.52 -10.94 3.54
N THR A 18 -3.31 -11.35 3.17
CA THR A 18 -2.12 -11.25 4.03
C THR A 18 -1.77 -9.79 4.32
N TRP A 19 -1.81 -8.95 3.29
CA TRP A 19 -1.56 -7.51 3.41
C TRP A 19 -2.60 -6.86 4.33
N LEU A 20 -3.89 -7.09 4.09
CA LEU A 20 -4.99 -6.52 4.89
C LEU A 20 -4.88 -6.90 6.36
N ALA A 21 -4.62 -8.17 6.66
CA ALA A 21 -4.42 -8.65 8.03
C ALA A 21 -3.22 -7.96 8.69
N THR A 22 -2.10 -7.85 7.98
CA THR A 22 -0.88 -7.22 8.49
C THR A 22 -1.10 -5.73 8.79
N VAL A 23 -1.74 -5.00 7.88
CA VAL A 23 -2.00 -3.56 8.07
C VAL A 23 -3.03 -3.32 9.17
N ALA A 24 -4.04 -4.18 9.30
CA ALA A 24 -5.00 -4.12 10.41
C ALA A 24 -4.32 -4.34 11.77
N ASP A 25 -3.43 -5.34 11.88
CA ASP A 25 -2.66 -5.58 13.10
C ASP A 25 -1.80 -4.35 13.46
N ILE A 26 -1.10 -3.77 12.48
CA ILE A 26 -0.30 -2.56 12.68
C ILE A 26 -1.17 -1.38 13.12
N ALA A 27 -2.29 -1.14 12.44
CA ALA A 27 -3.24 -0.06 12.77
C ALA A 27 -3.86 -0.21 14.16
N SER A 28 -3.97 -1.44 14.66
CA SER A 28 -4.42 -1.71 16.04
C SER A 28 -3.37 -1.39 17.12
N GLY A 29 -2.14 -1.05 16.71
CA GLY A 29 -1.01 -0.78 17.60
C GLY A 29 -0.20 -2.02 17.94
N ALA A 30 -0.30 -3.11 17.18
CA ALA A 30 0.58 -4.27 17.37
C ALA A 30 2.00 -3.91 16.93
N ALA A 31 2.99 -4.10 17.83
CA ALA A 31 4.41 -3.89 17.56
C ALA A 31 4.78 -2.51 16.96
N PRO A 32 4.47 -1.39 17.65
CA PRO A 32 4.65 -0.04 17.10
C PRO A 32 6.11 0.27 16.71
N GLU A 33 7.09 -0.29 17.41
CA GLU A 33 8.52 -0.11 17.11
C GLU A 33 8.93 -0.68 15.73
N SER A 34 8.15 -1.64 15.20
CA SER A 34 8.39 -2.27 13.90
C SER A 34 7.38 -1.85 12.83
N ALA A 35 6.48 -0.91 13.12
CA ALA A 35 5.40 -0.52 12.22
C ALA A 35 5.92 -0.05 10.85
N ILE A 36 6.81 0.94 10.81
CA ILE A 36 7.36 1.49 9.56
C ILE A 36 8.05 0.42 8.70
N PRO A 37 9.02 -0.38 9.21
CA PRO A 37 9.65 -1.40 8.39
C PRO A 37 8.68 -2.52 7.95
N LEU A 38 7.67 -2.87 8.76
CA LEU A 38 6.65 -3.85 8.38
C LEU A 38 5.69 -3.31 7.31
N LEU A 39 5.25 -2.05 7.44
CA LEU A 39 4.47 -1.35 6.42
C LEU A 39 5.26 -1.29 5.10
N LEU A 40 6.56 -0.97 5.15
CA LEU A 40 7.40 -0.93 3.95
C LEU A 40 7.48 -2.31 3.27
N LEU A 41 7.71 -3.37 4.05
CA LEU A 41 7.80 -4.74 3.55
C LEU A 41 6.50 -5.17 2.88
N THR A 42 5.38 -5.07 3.60
CA THR A 42 4.08 -5.55 3.10
C THR A 42 3.59 -4.70 1.92
N THR A 43 3.82 -3.37 1.94
CA THR A 43 3.45 -2.52 0.80
C THR A 43 4.33 -2.78 -0.42
N SER A 44 5.61 -3.12 -0.23
CA SER A 44 6.46 -3.57 -1.34
C SER A 44 5.98 -4.90 -1.95
N GLN A 45 5.49 -5.82 -1.12
CA GLN A 45 4.88 -7.07 -1.57
C GLN A 45 3.61 -6.80 -2.40
N ILE A 46 2.71 -5.90 -1.95
CA ILE A 46 1.49 -5.60 -2.72
C ILE A 46 1.81 -4.83 -4.01
N GLN A 47 2.86 -4.01 -4.04
CA GLN A 47 3.35 -3.43 -5.30
C GLN A 47 3.77 -4.50 -6.31
N LEU A 48 4.39 -5.59 -5.87
CA LEU A 48 4.72 -6.71 -6.75
C LEU A 48 3.45 -7.34 -7.34
N VAL A 49 2.39 -7.49 -6.55
CA VAL A 49 1.08 -7.97 -7.04
C VAL A 49 0.50 -7.00 -8.07
N GLY A 50 0.52 -5.71 -7.80
CA GLY A 50 0.09 -4.67 -8.76
C GLY A 50 0.88 -4.70 -10.06
N ALA A 51 2.20 -4.82 -9.98
CA ALA A 51 3.06 -4.93 -11.14
C ALA A 51 2.75 -6.18 -11.99
N ARG A 52 2.37 -7.31 -11.38
CA ARG A 52 1.90 -8.49 -12.10
C ARG A 52 0.58 -8.21 -12.82
N LEU A 53 -0.37 -7.53 -12.18
CA LEU A 53 -1.64 -7.13 -12.80
C LEU A 53 -1.44 -6.16 -13.98
N GLY A 54 -0.48 -5.24 -13.87
CA GLY A 54 -0.12 -4.34 -14.97
C GLY A 54 0.67 -5.00 -16.10
N ALA A 55 1.22 -6.20 -15.89
CA ALA A 55 2.01 -6.93 -16.90
C ALA A 55 1.15 -7.87 -17.76
N ILE A 56 -0.05 -8.23 -17.31
CA ILE A 56 -0.97 -9.06 -18.09
C ILE A 56 -1.81 -8.19 -19.05
N ALA A 57 -2.43 -8.83 -20.04
CA ALA A 57 -3.41 -8.16 -20.88
C ALA A 57 -4.60 -7.66 -20.04
N ASP A 58 -5.29 -6.64 -20.52
CA ASP A 58 -6.50 -6.14 -19.89
C ASP A 58 -7.50 -7.29 -19.70
N VAL A 59 -7.95 -7.47 -18.47
CA VAL A 59 -9.02 -8.39 -18.14
C VAL A 59 -10.30 -7.80 -18.73
N VAL A 60 -11.09 -8.62 -19.41
CA VAL A 60 -12.35 -8.19 -20.02
C VAL A 60 -13.46 -9.08 -19.49
N LEU A 61 -14.49 -8.45 -18.93
CA LEU A 61 -15.70 -9.13 -18.47
C LEU A 61 -16.70 -9.28 -19.61
N ASP A 62 -17.38 -10.42 -19.64
CA ASP A 62 -18.47 -10.67 -20.58
C ASP A 62 -19.69 -9.80 -20.27
N GLU A 63 -19.94 -9.55 -18.99
CA GLU A 63 -21.03 -8.73 -18.49
C GLU A 63 -20.53 -7.33 -18.10
N ARG A 64 -21.37 -6.31 -18.29
CA ARG A 64 -21.02 -4.89 -18.07
C ARG A 64 -21.67 -4.27 -16.85
N PHE A 65 -22.15 -5.10 -15.94
CA PHE A 65 -22.69 -4.65 -14.67
C PHE A 65 -21.95 -5.38 -13.55
N GLU A 66 -21.86 -4.72 -12.41
CA GLU A 66 -21.26 -5.30 -11.21
C GLU A 66 -22.32 -6.13 -10.47
N HIS A 67 -21.96 -7.36 -10.11
CA HIS A 67 -22.76 -8.17 -9.20
C HIS A 67 -22.58 -7.69 -7.77
N ASP A 68 -23.70 -7.55 -7.05
CA ASP A 68 -23.70 -7.21 -5.63
C ASP A 68 -22.78 -8.14 -4.82
N THR A 69 -21.79 -7.55 -4.19
CA THR A 69 -20.79 -8.22 -3.33
C THR A 69 -21.22 -8.26 -1.87
N GLY A 70 -22.37 -7.67 -1.53
CA GLY A 70 -22.84 -7.52 -0.16
C GLY A 70 -22.47 -6.15 0.42
N PRO A 71 -22.52 -6.00 1.76
CA PRO A 71 -22.23 -4.72 2.38
C PRO A 71 -20.73 -4.37 2.26
N ASP A 72 -20.46 -3.09 2.03
CA ASP A 72 -19.10 -2.57 2.04
C ASP A 72 -18.42 -2.77 3.39
N THR A 73 -17.12 -3.05 3.35
CA THR A 73 -16.31 -3.15 4.57
C THR A 73 -15.99 -1.74 5.08
N GLU A 74 -16.28 -1.50 6.36
CA GLU A 74 -15.96 -0.24 7.04
C GLU A 74 -14.45 -0.13 7.29
N LEU A 75 -13.79 0.76 6.54
CA LEU A 75 -12.33 0.98 6.62
C LEU A 75 -11.93 2.24 7.40
N ASP A 76 -12.90 3.03 7.85
CA ASP A 76 -12.63 4.21 8.68
C ASP A 76 -11.84 3.89 9.96
N PRO A 77 -12.12 2.81 10.70
CA PRO A 77 -11.30 2.43 11.85
C PRO A 77 -9.85 2.11 11.49
N LEU A 78 -9.61 1.46 10.34
CA LEU A 78 -8.27 1.17 9.84
C LEU A 78 -7.50 2.46 9.57
N ARG A 79 -8.11 3.37 8.80
CA ARG A 79 -7.54 4.67 8.45
C ARG A 79 -7.24 5.50 9.70
N ALA A 80 -8.15 5.54 10.67
CA ALA A 80 -7.96 6.27 11.91
C ALA A 80 -6.82 5.68 12.78
N GLY A 81 -6.71 4.35 12.85
CA GLY A 81 -5.62 3.67 13.55
C GLY A 81 -4.25 3.98 12.92
N LEU A 82 -4.16 3.96 11.59
CA LEU A 82 -2.95 4.33 10.85
C LEU A 82 -2.58 5.80 11.06
N ALA A 83 -3.55 6.72 10.96
CA ALA A 83 -3.30 8.14 11.19
C ALA A 83 -2.79 8.42 12.61
N HIS A 84 -3.31 7.69 13.61
CA HIS A 84 -2.80 7.80 14.98
C HIS A 84 -1.38 7.25 15.12
N LEU A 85 -1.10 6.09 14.53
CA LEU A 85 0.24 5.49 14.53
C LEU A 85 1.29 6.39 13.86
N LEU A 86 0.89 7.12 12.83
CA LEU A 86 1.74 7.98 12.01
C LEU A 86 1.67 9.46 12.44
N GLU A 87 1.18 9.76 13.64
CA GLU A 87 1.05 11.13 14.12
C GLU A 87 2.39 11.89 14.00
N GLY A 88 2.36 13.05 13.33
CA GLY A 88 3.53 13.89 13.07
C GLY A 88 4.33 13.53 11.82
N VAL A 89 4.07 12.37 11.19
CA VAL A 89 4.76 11.90 9.97
C VAL A 89 3.82 11.35 8.89
N ASP A 90 2.51 11.52 9.05
CA ASP A 90 1.48 11.00 8.13
C ASP A 90 1.42 11.79 6.81
N ASP A 91 1.46 13.11 6.90
CA ASP A 91 1.38 14.01 5.74
C ASP A 91 2.71 14.05 4.97
N TYR A 92 2.62 14.08 3.64
CA TYR A 92 3.78 14.20 2.76
C TYR A 92 3.48 15.06 1.52
N ALA A 93 4.54 15.55 0.88
CA ALA A 93 4.46 16.26 -0.39
C ALA A 93 4.68 15.31 -1.57
N ASP A 94 3.92 15.54 -2.64
CA ASP A 94 3.96 14.76 -3.88
C ASP A 94 3.86 15.67 -5.11
N VAL A 95 3.83 15.09 -6.31
CA VAL A 95 3.55 15.76 -7.58
C VAL A 95 2.19 15.32 -8.13
N VAL A 96 1.49 16.23 -8.81
CA VAL A 96 0.16 15.94 -9.39
C VAL A 96 0.22 14.85 -10.48
N ASP A 97 1.25 14.89 -11.33
CA ASP A 97 1.51 13.87 -12.34
C ASP A 97 3.03 13.89 -12.63
N PRO A 98 3.76 12.79 -12.36
CA PRO A 98 5.22 12.77 -12.47
C PRO A 98 5.76 12.83 -13.91
N VAL A 99 4.90 12.74 -14.92
CA VAL A 99 5.25 12.78 -16.34
C VAL A 99 4.82 14.09 -16.97
N THR A 100 3.64 14.60 -16.63
CA THR A 100 3.02 15.74 -17.33
C THR A 100 3.04 17.05 -16.54
N SER A 101 3.32 17.01 -15.24
CA SER A 101 3.33 18.19 -14.38
C SER A 101 4.51 18.23 -13.41
N VAL A 102 4.87 19.43 -12.95
CA VAL A 102 5.81 19.64 -11.84
C VAL A 102 5.11 20.28 -10.64
N GLU A 103 3.78 20.45 -10.72
CA GLU A 103 2.97 20.99 -9.63
C GLU A 103 2.96 20.04 -8.44
N THR A 104 3.19 20.58 -7.24
CA THR A 104 3.19 19.80 -6.01
C THR A 104 1.78 19.65 -5.45
N THR A 105 1.47 18.48 -4.92
CA THR A 105 0.29 18.19 -4.12
C THR A 105 0.69 17.64 -2.75
N THR A 106 -0.29 17.36 -1.91
CA THR A 106 -0.11 16.74 -0.59
C THR A 106 -0.86 15.43 -0.52
N GLY A 107 -0.29 14.45 0.16
CA GLY A 107 -0.94 13.18 0.49
C GLY A 107 -0.78 12.86 1.97
N ALA A 108 -1.46 11.80 2.41
CA ALA A 108 -1.29 11.25 3.75
C ALA A 108 -1.19 9.73 3.66
N LEU A 109 -0.18 9.16 4.30
CA LEU A 109 0.13 7.73 4.20
C LEU A 109 -1.03 6.86 4.72
N SER A 110 -1.71 7.31 5.76
CA SER A 110 -2.92 6.66 6.29
C SER A 110 -4.06 6.60 5.27
N ASN A 111 -4.23 7.64 4.44
CA ASN A 111 -5.23 7.67 3.38
C ASN A 111 -4.83 6.75 2.22
N ASP A 112 -3.55 6.73 1.83
CA ASP A 112 -3.05 5.86 0.76
C ASP A 112 -3.25 4.39 1.11
N LEU A 113 -2.85 4.00 2.33
CA LEU A 113 -3.02 2.64 2.82
C LEU A 113 -4.50 2.27 2.94
N ALA A 114 -5.38 3.19 3.36
CA ALA A 114 -6.82 2.93 3.36
C ALA A 114 -7.41 2.76 1.95
N ALA A 115 -6.94 3.54 0.97
CA ALA A 115 -7.35 3.41 -0.43
C ALA A 115 -6.92 2.06 -1.03
N ILE A 116 -5.68 1.63 -0.75
CA ILE A 116 -5.21 0.29 -1.12
C ILE A 116 -6.09 -0.77 -0.46
N ALA A 117 -6.38 -0.65 0.83
CA ALA A 117 -7.23 -1.58 1.56
C ALA A 117 -8.63 -1.71 0.93
N ALA A 118 -9.23 -0.58 0.51
CA ALA A 118 -10.52 -0.55 -0.15
C ALA A 118 -10.49 -1.33 -1.48
N ALA A 119 -9.52 -1.06 -2.34
CA ALA A 119 -9.39 -1.73 -3.63
C ALA A 119 -9.17 -3.25 -3.48
N LEU A 120 -8.31 -3.65 -2.54
CA LEU A 120 -8.03 -5.06 -2.28
C LEU A 120 -9.25 -5.79 -1.74
N THR A 121 -9.94 -5.20 -0.75
CA THR A 121 -11.14 -5.77 -0.14
C THR A 121 -12.26 -5.95 -1.16
N HIS A 122 -12.42 -4.99 -2.07
CA HIS A 122 -13.44 -5.06 -3.11
C HIS A 122 -13.20 -6.25 -4.06
N GLY A 123 -12.00 -6.41 -4.61
CA GLY A 123 -11.70 -7.57 -5.44
C GLY A 123 -11.74 -8.91 -4.66
N LEU A 124 -11.39 -8.92 -3.37
CA LEU A 124 -11.55 -10.11 -2.52
C LEU A 124 -13.01 -10.53 -2.40
N ALA A 125 -13.95 -9.60 -2.26
CA ALA A 125 -15.38 -9.93 -2.19
C ALA A 125 -15.88 -10.63 -3.47
N HIS A 126 -15.38 -10.24 -4.64
CA HIS A 126 -15.66 -10.96 -5.89
C HIS A 126 -14.99 -12.34 -5.93
N HIS A 127 -13.75 -12.45 -5.46
CA HIS A 127 -13.02 -13.72 -5.41
C HIS A 127 -13.69 -14.73 -4.48
N GLU A 128 -14.08 -14.32 -3.28
CA GLU A 128 -14.78 -15.16 -2.29
C GLU A 128 -16.14 -15.65 -2.79
N ALA A 129 -16.78 -14.89 -3.68
CA ALA A 129 -18.01 -15.28 -4.35
C ALA A 129 -17.78 -16.18 -5.59
N GLY A 130 -16.55 -16.63 -5.83
CA GLY A 130 -16.17 -17.51 -6.95
C GLY A 130 -16.05 -16.80 -8.30
N ARG A 131 -15.95 -15.46 -8.32
CA ARG A 131 -15.91 -14.64 -9.55
C ARG A 131 -14.48 -14.16 -9.84
N ALA A 132 -13.59 -15.11 -10.13
CA ALA A 132 -12.15 -14.85 -10.32
C ALA A 132 -11.84 -13.79 -11.39
N ALA A 133 -12.55 -13.81 -12.53
CA ALA A 133 -12.35 -12.82 -13.59
C ALA A 133 -12.77 -11.40 -13.16
N GLU A 134 -13.87 -11.26 -12.43
CA GLU A 134 -14.32 -9.97 -11.88
C GLU A 134 -13.35 -9.45 -10.82
N ALA A 135 -12.84 -10.33 -9.95
CA ALA A 135 -11.83 -9.96 -8.95
C ALA A 135 -10.58 -9.39 -9.62
N LEU A 136 -10.04 -10.08 -10.63
CA LEU A 136 -8.88 -9.60 -11.39
C LEU A 136 -9.17 -8.32 -12.16
N TRP A 137 -10.36 -8.18 -12.73
CA TRP A 137 -10.78 -6.95 -13.40
C TRP A 137 -10.75 -5.76 -12.44
N TRP A 138 -11.37 -5.90 -11.27
CA TRP A 138 -11.41 -4.83 -10.27
C TRP A 138 -10.03 -4.49 -9.75
N TRP A 139 -9.21 -5.49 -9.40
CA TRP A 139 -7.85 -5.24 -8.94
C TRP A 139 -6.99 -4.58 -10.02
N GLN A 140 -7.06 -5.02 -11.29
CA GLN A 140 -6.27 -4.43 -12.37
C GLN A 140 -6.73 -3.02 -12.72
N TYR A 141 -8.04 -2.80 -12.88
CA TYR A 141 -8.58 -1.48 -13.18
C TYR A 141 -8.19 -0.47 -12.10
N SER A 142 -8.46 -0.81 -10.84
CA SER A 142 -8.16 0.08 -9.71
C SER A 142 -6.66 0.26 -9.50
N TYR A 143 -5.81 -0.71 -9.90
CA TYR A 143 -4.35 -0.58 -9.85
C TYR A 143 -3.89 0.53 -10.77
N LEU A 144 -4.37 0.50 -12.02
CA LEU A 144 -4.02 1.46 -13.06
C LEU A 144 -4.65 2.83 -12.80
N ALA A 145 -5.81 2.87 -12.16
CA ALA A 145 -6.57 4.09 -11.91
C ALA A 145 -6.18 4.81 -10.62
N ASP A 146 -5.74 4.08 -9.58
CA ASP A 146 -5.56 4.68 -8.24
C ASP A 146 -4.55 3.95 -7.33
N TRP A 147 -4.84 2.72 -6.87
CA TRP A 147 -4.09 2.14 -5.75
C TRP A 147 -2.64 1.79 -6.08
N GLY A 148 -2.30 1.61 -7.37
CA GLY A 148 -0.92 1.40 -7.81
C GLY A 148 -0.03 2.61 -7.57
N ASP A 149 -0.56 3.81 -7.85
CA ASP A 149 0.11 5.08 -7.59
C ASP A 149 0.26 5.32 -6.07
N ARG A 150 -0.82 5.10 -5.31
CA ARG A 150 -0.79 5.19 -3.84
C ARG A 150 0.21 4.22 -3.22
N ALA A 151 0.32 2.99 -3.71
CA ALA A 151 1.29 2.02 -3.22
C ALA A 151 2.74 2.46 -3.52
N ALA A 152 2.99 3.07 -4.68
CA ALA A 152 4.31 3.62 -5.01
C ALA A 152 4.71 4.79 -4.11
N MET A 153 3.77 5.70 -3.85
CA MET A 153 4.00 6.83 -2.97
C MET A 153 4.18 6.38 -1.52
N ALA A 154 3.35 5.47 -1.03
CA ALA A 154 3.49 4.89 0.29
C ALA A 154 4.88 4.25 0.51
N VAL A 155 5.37 3.46 -0.45
CA VAL A 155 6.73 2.86 -0.36
C VAL A 155 7.82 3.93 -0.36
N ARG A 156 7.71 4.97 -1.19
CA ARG A 156 8.67 6.08 -1.20
C ARG A 156 8.72 6.80 0.14
N VAL A 157 7.56 7.12 0.72
CA VAL A 157 7.45 7.80 2.01
C VAL A 157 8.01 6.91 3.12
N LEU A 158 7.58 5.65 3.20
CA LEU A 158 8.04 4.68 4.19
C LEU A 158 9.56 4.44 4.12
N GLN A 159 10.13 4.37 2.92
CA GLN A 159 11.56 4.25 2.74
C GLN A 159 12.30 5.50 3.24
N THR A 160 11.74 6.69 3.00
CA THR A 160 12.30 7.96 3.47
C THR A 160 12.26 8.04 5.00
N LEU A 161 11.12 7.71 5.62
CA LEU A 161 10.98 7.64 7.08
C LEU A 161 11.96 6.64 7.69
N LEU A 162 12.10 5.45 7.11
CA LEU A 162 13.05 4.45 7.59
C LEU A 162 14.50 4.92 7.47
N ALA A 163 14.84 5.66 6.41
CA ALA A 163 16.15 6.26 6.25
C ALA A 163 16.43 7.30 7.34
N HIS A 164 15.51 8.22 7.58
CA HIS A 164 15.61 9.20 8.67
C HIS A 164 15.82 8.51 10.02
N LEU A 165 14.98 7.53 10.36
CA LEU A 165 15.07 6.79 11.61
C LEU A 165 16.40 6.05 11.82
N ARG A 166 17.11 5.68 10.75
CA ARG A 166 18.35 4.87 10.83
C ARG A 166 19.62 5.66 10.58
N LEU A 167 19.54 6.76 9.86
CA LEU A 167 20.70 7.49 9.36
C LEU A 167 20.80 8.90 9.94
N ASP A 168 19.72 9.48 10.45
CA ASP A 168 19.80 10.75 11.15
C ASP A 168 20.50 10.50 12.49
N ALA A 169 21.80 10.78 12.51
CA ALA A 169 22.58 10.76 13.73
C ALA A 169 22.20 11.97 14.59
N ASP A 170 22.14 11.76 15.90
CA ASP A 170 21.90 12.84 16.85
C ASP A 170 22.97 13.93 16.67
N ASP A 171 22.59 15.20 16.61
CA ASP A 171 23.51 16.31 16.34
C ASP A 171 24.68 16.33 17.36
N GLU A 172 24.44 15.87 18.58
CA GLU A 172 25.48 15.68 19.61
C GLU A 172 26.46 14.54 19.25
N LEU A 173 25.95 13.42 18.73
CA LEU A 173 26.75 12.26 18.34
C LEU A 173 27.59 12.53 17.08
N VAL A 174 27.04 13.32 16.14
CA VAL A 174 27.81 13.84 14.99
C VAL A 174 28.90 14.79 15.48
N GLY A 175 28.56 15.70 16.41
CA GLY A 175 29.51 16.64 16.99
C GLY A 175 30.67 15.98 17.73
N GLU A 176 30.40 14.92 18.51
CA GLU A 176 31.43 14.13 19.19
C GLU A 176 32.33 13.38 18.20
N ALA A 177 31.76 12.74 17.17
CA ALA A 177 32.52 12.04 16.15
C ALA A 177 33.41 12.98 15.33
N GLU A 178 32.93 14.18 14.99
CA GLU A 178 33.72 15.21 14.32
C GLU A 178 34.85 15.75 15.22
N PHE A 179 34.57 16.01 16.50
CA PHE A 179 35.57 16.43 17.46
C PHE A 179 36.68 15.38 17.61
N ASP A 180 36.32 14.11 17.74
CA ASP A 180 37.30 13.02 17.87
C ASP A 180 38.13 12.87 16.59
N ALA A 181 37.53 12.95 15.41
CA ALA A 181 38.24 12.86 14.13
C ALA A 181 39.21 14.03 13.88
N LEU A 182 38.91 15.23 14.41
CA LEU A 182 39.76 16.41 14.31
C LEU A 182 40.90 16.42 15.35
N ASN A 183 40.79 15.61 16.41
CA ASN A 183 41.77 15.52 17.49
C ASN A 183 42.51 14.17 17.55
N SER A 184 42.30 13.27 16.58
CA SER A 184 42.98 11.98 16.42
C SER A 184 44.21 12.04 15.53
#